data_AF-A0A7S4W9B1-F1
#
_entry.id   AF-A0A7S4W9B1-F1
#
_cell.length_a   1.000
_cell.length_b   1.000
_cell.length_c   1.000
_cell.angle_alpha   90.00
_cell.angle_beta   90.00
_cell.angle_gamma   90.00
#
_symmetry.space_group_name_H-M   'P 1'
#
loop_
_entity.id
_entity.type
_entity.pdbx_description
1 polymer ?
#
loop_
_entity_poly.entity_id
_entity_poly.type
_entity_poly.pdbx_seq_one_letter_code
_entity_poly.pdbx_strand_id
1 'polypeptide(L)'
;MANADPELQASEAPGPVGGDGAPGERPQHRPRQGSSSQTRFSPSRVLADLDQRTLQVGVAVFVCSLTGTLLAVSLWAVDPSACDLVQISTAHGSAATGMGTATTTTQTTTTGLLERCQSSRAPVGDAIEMRAGMAPPFRFERCALVGSSPILRGQGRGFEIDMHDTVIRVNRVPQQKYYEDYGQRTDILFAGPGWQSHEIFTRRGLRVETMGLAEFKKAELCPYWGGPACRFTAIVLTALPETYPLDKPGWRPNRTAFPFGVVGSITTDVAAGFAGFHTTKPPFYLGGVRKVPWPTNGFYSLITFAPICTTLELFGFGGNGTADGHGFDMSLHNLSYDHYLMDRIVGGQLVDSDWSGAALKEDQEARRQWMEQHIAQRSRRGCITRAHSPAPATDAPLPAQTAAGGLGPSVGKAGGS
;
A
#
# COMPACT_ATOMS: atom_id res chain seq x y z
N MET A 1 -57.98 26.77 -42.62
CA MET A 1 -58.18 25.86 -43.78
C MET A 1 -57.39 24.60 -43.46
N ALA A 2 -58.04 23.67 -42.73
CA ALA A 2 -58.56 22.37 -43.20
C ALA A 2 -57.44 21.31 -43.27
N ASN A 3 -57.28 20.49 -42.23
CA ASN A 3 -57.87 19.13 -42.03
C ASN A 3 -56.84 18.06 -42.49
N ALA A 4 -56.56 16.93 -41.83
CA ALA A 4 -57.29 16.18 -40.80
C ALA A 4 -56.35 15.27 -39.96
N ASP A 5 -56.83 14.99 -38.75
CA ASP A 5 -56.53 13.94 -37.74
C ASP A 5 -56.91 12.50 -38.23
N PRO A 6 -56.88 11.37 -37.45
CA PRO A 6 -56.80 11.23 -35.97
C PRO A 6 -56.02 10.04 -35.33
N GLU A 7 -55.84 10.20 -34.01
CA GLU A 7 -56.04 9.27 -32.86
C GLU A 7 -55.42 7.86 -32.77
N LEU A 8 -54.73 7.60 -31.64
CA LEU A 8 -55.34 6.88 -30.52
C LEU A 8 -54.59 7.14 -29.19
N GLN A 9 -55.33 7.74 -28.24
CA GLN A 9 -54.97 7.89 -26.83
C GLN A 9 -55.45 6.66 -26.04
N ALA A 10 -54.73 6.32 -24.96
CA ALA A 10 -55.37 5.82 -23.75
C ALA A 10 -54.51 6.20 -22.53
N SER A 11 -55.16 6.91 -21.62
CA SER A 11 -54.70 7.31 -20.29
C SER A 11 -55.66 6.71 -19.29
N GLU A 12 -55.17 6.15 -18.18
CA GLU A 12 -55.99 5.92 -16.99
C GLU A 12 -55.22 6.38 -15.74
N ALA A 13 -55.98 7.09 -14.90
CA ALA A 13 -55.57 7.78 -13.69
C ALA A 13 -55.72 6.87 -12.44
N PRO A 14 -55.25 7.31 -11.25
CA PRO A 14 -55.19 6.47 -10.05
C PRO A 14 -56.48 6.55 -9.21
N GLY A 15 -56.79 5.43 -8.53
CA GLY A 15 -57.89 5.29 -7.56
C GLY A 15 -57.40 4.85 -6.16
N PRO A 16 -58.27 4.85 -5.13
CA PRO A 16 -58.02 5.60 -3.90
C PRO A 16 -57.64 4.78 -2.65
N VAL A 17 -57.30 5.56 -1.63
CA VAL A 17 -56.97 5.26 -0.22
C VAL A 17 -58.12 4.60 0.55
N GLY A 18 -57.80 3.64 1.43
CA GLY A 18 -58.59 3.32 2.61
C GLY A 18 -58.31 1.94 3.22
N GLY A 19 -58.08 1.87 4.53
CA GLY A 19 -58.32 0.64 5.31
C GLY A 19 -57.34 0.36 6.46
N ASP A 20 -57.72 0.75 7.67
CA ASP A 20 -57.16 0.34 8.95
C ASP A 20 -57.20 -1.19 9.16
N GLY A 21 -56.14 -1.75 9.77
CA GLY A 21 -56.09 -3.15 10.20
C GLY A 21 -55.06 -3.36 11.32
N ALA A 22 -55.56 -3.66 12.52
CA ALA A 22 -54.83 -3.93 13.76
C ALA A 22 -54.07 -5.29 13.72
N PRO A 23 -53.18 -5.59 14.72
CA PRO A 23 -52.08 -6.53 14.54
C PRO A 23 -52.47 -7.99 14.84
N GLY A 24 -52.24 -8.87 13.87
CA GLY A 24 -52.39 -10.32 13.98
C GLY A 24 -51.07 -11.03 14.30
N GLU A 25 -51.12 -11.74 15.42
CA GLU A 25 -50.28 -12.82 15.98
C GLU A 25 -49.10 -13.42 15.16
N ARG A 26 -47.97 -13.55 15.87
CA ARG A 26 -46.78 -14.32 15.48
C ARG A 26 -47.03 -15.83 15.52
N PRO A 27 -46.67 -16.59 14.48
CA PRO A 27 -46.49 -18.03 14.60
C PRO A 27 -45.12 -18.36 15.21
N GLN A 28 -45.13 -19.06 16.35
CA GLN A 28 -43.96 -19.68 16.95
C GLN A 28 -43.45 -20.82 16.07
N HIS A 29 -42.27 -20.66 15.47
CA HIS A 29 -41.57 -21.76 14.82
C HIS A 29 -40.90 -22.66 15.85
N ARG A 30 -41.41 -23.88 15.99
CA ARG A 30 -40.73 -25.01 16.65
C ARG A 30 -39.45 -25.39 15.88
N PRO A 31 -38.36 -25.77 16.57
CA PRO A 31 -37.17 -26.28 15.92
C PRO A 31 -37.39 -27.72 15.45
N ARG A 32 -37.18 -27.97 14.16
CA ARG A 32 -37.01 -29.34 13.63
C ARG A 32 -35.62 -29.84 14.01
N GLN A 33 -35.58 -30.89 14.82
CA GLN A 33 -34.42 -31.77 14.94
C GLN A 33 -34.17 -32.43 13.58
N GLY A 34 -33.04 -32.10 12.96
CA GLY A 34 -32.54 -32.69 11.73
C GLY A 34 -31.30 -33.52 12.04
N SER A 35 -31.40 -34.80 11.72
CA SER A 35 -30.47 -35.89 11.92
C SER A 35 -29.08 -35.68 11.33
N SER A 36 -28.11 -36.20 12.08
CA SER A 36 -26.72 -36.48 11.73
C SER A 36 -26.54 -37.15 10.35
N SER A 37 -25.72 -36.55 9.49
CA SER A 37 -24.93 -37.28 8.50
C SER A 37 -23.47 -36.85 8.65
N GLN A 38 -22.71 -37.67 9.38
CA GLN A 38 -21.26 -37.59 9.45
C GLN A 38 -20.68 -38.04 8.10
N THR A 39 -20.16 -37.10 7.32
CA THR A 39 -19.20 -37.42 6.26
C THR A 39 -17.79 -37.34 6.86
N ARG A 40 -17.19 -38.51 7.10
CA ARG A 40 -15.77 -38.66 7.42
C ARG A 40 -14.94 -38.17 6.23
N PHE A 41 -14.16 -37.12 6.43
CA PHE A 41 -13.01 -36.79 5.58
C PHE A 41 -11.74 -37.32 6.27
N SER A 42 -11.10 -38.31 5.65
CA SER A 42 -9.76 -38.78 6.03
C SER A 42 -8.69 -37.82 5.51
N PRO A 43 -7.76 -37.33 6.35
CA PRO A 43 -6.55 -36.67 5.89
C PRO A 43 -5.42 -37.70 5.86
N SER A 44 -5.12 -38.25 4.69
CA SER A 44 -3.91 -39.04 4.49
C SER A 44 -3.47 -38.94 3.04
N ARG A 45 -2.21 -38.54 2.84
CA ARG A 45 -1.44 -38.44 1.58
C ARG A 45 -1.45 -37.09 0.88
N VAL A 46 -0.64 -36.15 1.37
CA VAL A 46 0.30 -35.38 0.53
C VAL A 46 1.54 -35.05 1.40
N LEU A 47 2.47 -36.00 1.48
CA LEU A 47 3.86 -35.78 1.91
C LEU A 47 4.71 -36.73 1.06
N ALA A 48 5.23 -36.21 -0.04
CA ALA A 48 6.41 -36.71 -0.75
C ALA A 48 6.60 -35.84 -2.00
N ASP A 49 7.30 -34.72 -1.86
CA ASP A 49 8.24 -34.27 -2.90
C ASP A 49 9.26 -33.33 -2.26
N LEU A 50 10.33 -33.94 -1.73
CA LEU A 50 11.55 -33.24 -1.32
C LEU A 50 12.53 -33.39 -2.49
N ASP A 51 12.58 -32.34 -3.31
CA ASP A 51 13.50 -32.17 -4.44
C ASP A 51 14.95 -32.18 -3.92
N GLN A 52 15.68 -33.26 -4.20
CA GLN A 52 17.12 -33.36 -4.00
C GLN A 52 17.84 -32.47 -5.02
N ARG A 53 18.07 -31.20 -4.67
CA ARG A 53 18.97 -30.35 -5.46
C ARG A 53 20.42 -30.61 -5.10
N THR A 54 21.09 -31.29 -6.02
CA THR A 54 22.54 -31.45 -6.13
C THR A 54 23.25 -30.10 -5.97
N LEU A 55 24.19 -30.00 -5.02
CA LEU A 55 25.14 -28.88 -4.93
C LEU A 55 25.90 -28.76 -6.27
N GLN A 56 25.70 -27.67 -7.01
CA GLN A 56 26.67 -27.26 -8.03
C GLN A 56 27.58 -26.19 -7.42
N VAL A 57 28.82 -26.60 -7.10
CA VAL A 57 29.89 -25.66 -6.76
C VAL A 57 30.49 -25.19 -8.09
N GLY A 58 30.14 -23.99 -8.53
CA GLY A 58 30.78 -23.33 -9.66
C GLY A 58 32.06 -22.64 -9.22
N VAL A 59 33.23 -23.12 -9.66
CA VAL A 59 34.52 -22.46 -9.44
C VAL A 59 34.83 -21.60 -10.66
N ALA A 60 34.85 -20.28 -10.51
CA ALA A 60 35.33 -19.36 -11.54
C ALA A 60 36.78 -18.95 -11.24
N VAL A 61 37.72 -19.30 -12.13
CA VAL A 61 39.13 -18.89 -12.04
C VAL A 61 39.41 -17.86 -13.11
N PHE A 62 39.71 -16.62 -12.73
CA PHE A 62 40.20 -15.59 -13.64
C PHE A 62 41.73 -15.54 -13.59
N VAL A 63 42.37 -15.81 -14.73
CA VAL A 63 43.82 -15.69 -14.89
C VAL A 63 44.10 -14.52 -15.82
N CYS A 64 44.70 -13.46 -15.30
CA CYS A 64 45.23 -12.36 -16.11
C CYS A 64 46.74 -12.35 -15.93
N SER A 65 47.49 -12.64 -17.01
CA SER A 65 48.95 -12.75 -16.99
C SER A 65 49.56 -11.71 -17.90
N LEU A 66 50.18 -10.69 -17.31
CA LEU A 66 51.30 -9.94 -17.87
C LEU A 66 52.21 -9.59 -16.69
N THR A 67 53.40 -10.21 -16.62
CA THR A 67 54.49 -9.97 -15.64
C THR A 67 54.43 -10.72 -14.29
N GLY A 68 54.68 -12.03 -14.32
CA GLY A 68 55.60 -12.73 -13.43
C GLY A 68 55.58 -12.49 -11.91
N THR A 69 54.42 -12.31 -11.26
CA THR A 69 54.32 -12.26 -9.78
C THR A 69 53.21 -13.19 -9.28
N LEU A 70 53.41 -13.83 -8.12
CA LEU A 70 52.52 -14.80 -7.50
C LEU A 70 51.06 -14.31 -7.43
N LEU A 71 50.14 -15.07 -8.03
CA LEU A 71 48.71 -14.80 -8.07
C LEU A 71 48.03 -15.24 -6.76
N ALA A 72 47.27 -14.34 -6.15
CA ALA A 72 46.32 -14.69 -5.09
C ALA A 72 45.10 -15.38 -5.71
N VAL A 73 44.87 -16.65 -5.37
CA VAL A 73 43.64 -17.36 -5.70
C VAL A 73 42.62 -17.03 -4.64
N SER A 74 41.53 -16.36 -5.01
CA SER A 74 40.40 -16.11 -4.11
C SER A 74 39.29 -17.11 -4.41
N LEU A 75 38.93 -17.91 -3.41
CA LEU A 75 37.79 -18.82 -3.48
C LEU A 75 36.54 -18.10 -2.96
N TRP A 76 35.53 -18.04 -3.82
CA TRP A 76 34.21 -17.54 -3.47
C TRP A 76 33.24 -18.71 -3.44
N ALA A 77 32.48 -18.82 -2.35
CA ALA A 77 31.32 -19.70 -2.30
C ALA A 77 30.07 -18.84 -2.17
N VAL A 78 29.01 -19.26 -2.86
CA VAL A 78 27.67 -18.70 -2.67
C VAL A 78 26.99 -19.58 -1.63
N ASP A 79 26.65 -19.00 -0.48
CA ASP A 79 25.78 -19.66 0.48
C ASP A 79 24.33 -19.47 0.02
N PRO A 80 23.63 -20.53 -0.43
CA PRO A 80 22.26 -20.41 -0.93
C PRO A 80 21.24 -20.06 0.17
N SER A 81 21.60 -20.14 1.45
CA SER A 81 20.73 -19.76 2.57
C SER A 81 20.86 -18.30 3.00
N ALA A 82 21.98 -17.65 2.67
CA ALA A 82 22.27 -16.27 3.05
C ALA A 82 22.30 -15.29 1.87
N CYS A 83 22.39 -15.76 0.61
CA CYS A 83 22.57 -14.91 -0.58
C CYS A 83 23.74 -13.90 -0.47
N ASP A 84 24.72 -14.19 0.38
CA ASP A 84 25.93 -13.39 0.55
C ASP A 84 27.12 -14.08 -0.13
N LEU A 85 28.00 -13.26 -0.72
CA LEU A 85 29.30 -13.69 -1.23
C LEU A 85 30.27 -13.84 -0.04
N VAL A 86 30.57 -15.07 0.35
CA VAL A 86 31.53 -15.35 1.42
C VAL A 86 32.91 -15.60 0.81
N GLN A 87 33.87 -14.74 1.14
CA GLN A 87 35.28 -14.93 0.77
C GLN A 87 35.92 -15.98 1.68
N ILE A 88 36.26 -17.15 1.13
CA ILE A 88 36.87 -18.25 1.90
C ILE A 88 38.40 -18.13 1.84
N SER A 89 38.94 -17.19 2.63
CA SER A 89 40.36 -16.97 2.95
C SER A 89 41.33 -16.70 1.77
N THR A 90 42.34 -15.88 2.05
CA THR A 90 43.58 -15.80 1.26
C THR A 90 44.70 -16.44 2.09
N ALA A 91 45.29 -17.53 1.61
CA ALA A 91 46.51 -18.07 2.18
C ALA A 91 47.72 -17.26 1.68
N HIS A 92 48.19 -16.31 2.47
CA HIS A 92 49.50 -15.68 2.26
C HIS A 92 50.54 -16.32 3.17
N GLY A 93 51.41 -17.13 2.58
CA GLY A 93 52.69 -17.48 3.20
C GLY A 93 53.73 -16.40 2.91
N SER A 94 53.98 -15.51 3.85
CA SER A 94 55.27 -14.81 3.97
C SER A 94 55.44 -14.19 5.35
N ALA A 95 56.57 -14.51 5.96
CA ALA A 95 57.07 -13.93 7.19
C ALA A 95 57.57 -12.50 6.91
N ALA A 96 56.94 -11.49 7.50
CA ALA A 96 57.53 -10.18 7.70
C ALA A 96 56.86 -9.47 8.88
N THR A 97 57.67 -9.25 9.92
CA THR A 97 57.46 -8.32 11.03
C THR A 97 57.18 -6.90 10.54
N GLY A 98 56.11 -6.26 11.03
CA GLY A 98 56.00 -4.79 11.00
C GLY A 98 54.60 -4.22 10.94
N MET A 99 54.18 -3.57 12.03
CA MET A 99 53.09 -2.58 12.16
C MET A 99 51.71 -2.97 11.65
N GLY A 100 50.91 -3.53 12.56
CA GLY A 100 49.48 -3.72 12.38
C GLY A 100 48.73 -2.39 12.42
N THR A 101 48.32 -1.89 11.25
CA THR A 101 47.14 -1.03 11.16
C THR A 101 45.92 -1.92 11.32
N ALA A 102 45.24 -1.79 12.46
CA ALA A 102 43.95 -2.42 12.70
C ALA A 102 42.92 -1.82 11.74
N THR A 103 42.73 -2.45 10.60
CA THR A 103 41.59 -2.19 9.72
C THR A 103 40.37 -2.78 10.42
N THR A 104 39.70 -1.98 11.25
CA THR A 104 38.41 -2.32 11.81
C THR A 104 37.40 -2.39 10.67
N THR A 105 37.25 -3.57 10.07
CA THR A 105 36.20 -3.83 9.10
C THR A 105 34.87 -3.71 9.84
N THR A 106 34.21 -2.58 9.63
CA THR A 106 32.89 -2.24 10.17
C THR A 106 31.82 -3.13 9.54
N GLN A 107 31.82 -4.42 9.88
CA GLN A 107 30.64 -5.27 9.82
C GLN A 107 29.68 -4.77 10.90
N THR A 108 29.12 -3.57 10.72
CA THR A 108 27.89 -3.20 11.42
C THR A 108 26.80 -4.02 10.75
N THR A 109 26.73 -5.26 11.19
CA THR A 109 25.88 -6.36 10.74
C THR A 109 24.44 -5.90 10.54
N THR A 110 23.84 -6.27 9.41
CA THR A 110 22.40 -6.18 9.12
C THR A 110 21.53 -6.59 10.31
N THR A 111 22.00 -7.57 11.10
CA THR A 111 21.43 -8.02 12.38
C THR A 111 21.21 -6.88 13.38
N GLY A 112 22.19 -5.98 13.54
CA GLY A 112 22.11 -4.85 14.47
C GLY A 112 21.14 -3.74 14.04
N LEU A 113 20.80 -3.67 12.74
CA LEU A 113 19.72 -2.80 12.27
C LEU A 113 18.35 -3.42 12.58
N LEU A 114 18.16 -4.70 12.28
CA LEU A 114 16.91 -5.42 12.54
C LEU A 114 16.53 -5.38 14.03
N GLU A 115 17.46 -5.72 14.92
CA GLU A 115 17.24 -5.69 16.37
C GLU A 115 16.85 -4.29 16.85
N ARG A 116 17.57 -3.27 16.40
CA ARG A 116 17.31 -1.86 16.73
C ARG A 116 15.91 -1.43 16.31
N CYS A 117 15.48 -1.83 15.12
CA CYS A 117 14.20 -1.42 14.55
C CYS A 117 13.01 -2.26 15.02
N GLN A 118 13.25 -3.45 15.57
CA GLN A 118 12.19 -4.32 16.06
C GLN A 118 11.53 -3.79 17.33
N SER A 119 12.33 -3.21 18.25
CA SER A 119 11.88 -2.72 19.57
C SER A 119 10.81 -1.61 19.53
N SER A 120 10.70 -0.88 18.41
CA SER A 120 9.82 0.29 18.26
C SER A 120 8.61 0.01 17.36
N ARG A 121 8.28 -1.26 17.10
CA ARG A 121 7.14 -1.62 16.22
C ARG A 121 5.82 -1.38 16.94
N ALA A 122 4.85 -0.85 16.22
CA ALA A 122 3.47 -0.83 16.68
C ALA A 122 2.84 -2.23 16.52
N PRO A 123 1.83 -2.57 17.33
CA PRO A 123 0.97 -3.70 17.07
C PRO A 123 0.35 -3.62 15.67
N VAL A 124 0.25 -4.76 14.97
CA VAL A 124 -0.38 -4.80 13.65
C VAL A 124 -1.84 -4.34 13.69
N GLY A 125 -2.55 -4.64 14.79
CA GLY A 125 -3.95 -4.25 14.99
C GLY A 125 -4.17 -2.74 15.11
N ASP A 126 -3.15 -1.97 15.47
CA ASP A 126 -3.23 -0.51 15.51
C ASP A 126 -3.23 0.06 14.08
N ALA A 127 -2.42 -0.52 13.21
CA ALA A 127 -2.27 -0.06 11.82
C ALA A 127 -3.31 -0.66 10.87
N ILE A 128 -3.74 -1.90 11.10
CA ILE A 128 -4.63 -2.65 10.22
C ILE A 128 -5.71 -3.34 11.04
N GLU A 129 -6.96 -2.95 10.78
CA GLU A 129 -8.13 -3.62 11.32
C GLU A 129 -8.58 -4.73 10.36
N MET A 130 -8.29 -5.98 10.72
CA MET A 130 -8.72 -7.15 9.95
C MET A 130 -10.24 -7.29 9.98
N ARG A 131 -10.86 -7.40 8.79
CA ARG A 131 -12.32 -7.48 8.62
C ARG A 131 -12.79 -8.88 8.25
N ALA A 132 -12.01 -9.61 7.45
CA ALA A 132 -12.32 -10.95 7.04
C ALA A 132 -11.06 -11.74 6.65
N GLY A 133 -11.23 -13.05 6.51
CA GLY A 133 -10.16 -13.96 6.13
C GLY A 133 -9.37 -14.47 7.34
N MET A 134 -8.40 -15.34 7.06
CA MET A 134 -7.52 -15.90 8.09
C MET A 134 -6.54 -14.84 8.61
N ALA A 135 -5.94 -15.11 9.78
CA ALA A 135 -4.84 -14.30 10.28
C ALA A 135 -3.75 -14.19 9.19
N PRO A 136 -3.24 -12.99 8.93
CA PRO A 136 -2.28 -12.78 7.86
C PRO A 136 -0.99 -13.56 8.10
N PRO A 137 -0.48 -14.35 7.13
CA PRO A 137 0.81 -15.03 7.25
C PRO A 137 2.01 -14.07 7.00
N PHE A 138 1.82 -12.76 7.19
CA PHE A 138 2.83 -11.76 6.81
C PHE A 138 3.95 -11.66 7.82
N ARG A 139 5.18 -11.68 7.29
CA ARG A 139 6.38 -11.35 8.04
C ARG A 139 6.73 -9.90 7.75
N PHE A 140 6.32 -9.02 8.65
CA PHE A 140 6.68 -7.61 8.62
C PHE A 140 8.10 -7.39 9.15
N GLU A 141 9.07 -8.16 8.67
CA GLU A 141 10.50 -8.01 8.97
C GLU A 141 11.08 -7.00 7.98
N ARG A 142 11.43 -7.42 6.75
CA ARG A 142 11.85 -6.51 5.68
C ARG A 142 10.71 -6.30 4.70
N CYS A 143 10.21 -5.07 4.60
CA CYS A 143 9.10 -4.72 3.73
C CYS A 143 9.55 -3.84 2.56
N ALA A 144 9.13 -4.19 1.36
CA ALA A 144 9.16 -3.27 0.21
C ALA A 144 7.78 -2.61 0.07
N LEU A 145 7.73 -1.29 0.14
CA LEU A 145 6.54 -0.52 -0.21
C LEU A 145 6.73 0.07 -1.60
N VAL A 146 5.88 -0.32 -2.53
CA VAL A 146 6.07 -0.06 -3.96
C VAL A 146 4.91 0.76 -4.54
N GLY A 147 5.21 2.01 -4.88
CA GLY A 147 4.36 2.88 -5.68
C GLY A 147 4.53 2.65 -7.18
N SER A 148 3.68 3.29 -7.98
CA SER A 148 3.71 3.15 -9.45
C SER A 148 4.40 4.31 -10.17
N SER A 149 5.23 5.11 -9.49
CA SER A 149 5.90 6.27 -10.11
C SER A 149 6.85 5.87 -11.23
N PRO A 150 6.94 6.65 -12.33
CA PRO A 150 7.88 6.40 -13.42
C PRO A 150 9.36 6.50 -13.01
N ILE A 151 9.69 6.99 -11.80
CA ILE A 151 11.07 7.08 -11.32
C ILE A 151 11.77 5.71 -11.25
N LEU A 152 11.01 4.61 -11.12
CA LEU A 152 11.57 3.26 -11.16
C LEU A 152 11.85 2.74 -12.58
N ARG A 153 11.37 3.41 -13.64
CA ARG A 153 11.58 2.92 -15.01
C ARG A 153 13.06 2.88 -15.37
N GLY A 154 13.53 1.76 -15.89
CA GLY A 154 14.92 1.52 -16.28
C GLY A 154 15.89 1.37 -15.12
N GLN A 155 15.40 1.21 -13.88
CA GLN A 155 16.25 1.05 -12.69
C GLN A 155 16.59 -0.42 -12.40
N GLY A 156 15.89 -1.38 -13.01
CA GLY A 156 16.20 -2.82 -12.86
C GLY A 156 16.00 -3.36 -11.43
N ARG A 157 15.15 -2.72 -10.62
CA ARG A 157 15.00 -3.02 -9.17
C ARG A 157 14.02 -4.13 -8.85
N GLY A 158 13.41 -4.74 -9.86
CA GLY A 158 12.37 -5.73 -9.62
C GLY A 158 12.85 -6.93 -8.80
N PHE A 159 14.08 -7.38 -9.05
CA PHE A 159 14.69 -8.45 -8.26
C PHE A 159 14.87 -8.06 -6.79
N GLU A 160 15.42 -6.87 -6.52
CA GLU A 160 15.61 -6.33 -5.16
C GLU A 160 14.27 -6.19 -4.40
N ILE A 161 13.25 -5.65 -5.07
CA ILE A 161 11.89 -5.54 -4.51
C ILE A 161 11.39 -6.94 -4.09
N ASP A 162 11.51 -7.93 -4.98
CA ASP A 162 11.00 -9.29 -4.73
C ASP A 162 11.81 -10.08 -3.69
N MET A 163 13.00 -9.62 -3.29
CA MET A 163 13.82 -10.21 -2.21
C MET A 163 13.36 -9.86 -0.79
N HIS A 164 12.44 -8.91 -0.64
CA HIS A 164 11.89 -8.54 0.67
C HIS A 164 11.03 -9.65 1.27
N ASP A 165 10.77 -9.61 2.58
CA ASP A 165 9.93 -10.62 3.25
C ASP A 165 8.44 -10.36 2.96
N THR A 166 8.05 -9.10 2.80
CA THR A 166 6.71 -8.69 2.36
C THR A 166 6.80 -7.58 1.29
N VAL A 167 6.13 -7.76 0.16
CA VAL A 167 5.99 -6.76 -0.91
C VAL A 167 4.58 -6.17 -0.90
N ILE A 168 4.50 -4.89 -0.57
CA ILE A 168 3.26 -4.11 -0.49
C ILE A 168 3.17 -3.22 -1.73
N ARG A 169 2.08 -3.35 -2.49
CA ARG A 169 1.84 -2.52 -3.68
C ARG A 169 0.68 -1.58 -3.48
N VAL A 170 0.84 -0.35 -3.94
CA VAL A 170 -0.20 0.68 -3.83
C VAL A 170 -0.99 0.78 -5.13
N ASN A 171 -2.30 0.56 -5.04
CA ASN A 171 -3.33 0.62 -6.08
C ASN A 171 -3.21 -0.37 -7.24
N ARG A 172 -1.99 -0.66 -7.74
CA ARG A 172 -1.78 -1.39 -8.99
C ARG A 172 -0.80 -2.54 -8.83
N VAL A 173 -1.12 -3.66 -9.49
CA VAL A 173 -0.20 -4.80 -9.65
C VAL A 173 0.52 -4.73 -11.01
N PRO A 174 1.81 -5.08 -11.10
CA PRO A 174 2.56 -4.96 -12.34
C PRO A 174 2.14 -6.01 -13.39
N GLN A 175 2.36 -5.69 -14.67
CA GLN A 175 2.40 -6.67 -15.76
C GLN A 175 3.84 -7.10 -16.03
N GLN A 176 4.00 -8.20 -16.76
CA GLN A 176 5.29 -8.76 -17.11
C GLN A 176 6.28 -7.74 -17.68
N LYS A 177 5.83 -6.81 -18.53
CA LYS A 177 6.66 -5.74 -19.10
C LYS A 177 7.23 -4.73 -18.08
N TYR A 178 6.74 -4.76 -16.84
CA TYR A 178 7.21 -3.93 -15.73
C TYR A 178 7.99 -4.71 -14.68
N TYR A 179 8.09 -6.05 -14.78
CA TYR A 179 8.70 -6.86 -13.73
C TYR A 179 10.18 -6.53 -13.50
N GLU A 180 10.91 -6.14 -14.55
CA GLU A 180 12.32 -5.75 -14.44
C GLU A 180 12.53 -4.59 -13.46
N ASP A 181 11.64 -3.61 -13.45
CA ASP A 181 11.76 -2.40 -12.63
C ASP A 181 10.94 -2.46 -11.33
N TYR A 182 9.78 -3.11 -11.37
CA TYR A 182 8.78 -3.07 -10.28
C TYR A 182 8.66 -4.40 -9.54
N GLY A 183 9.29 -5.47 -10.02
CA GLY A 183 9.15 -6.82 -9.46
C GLY A 183 7.85 -7.48 -9.91
N GLN A 184 7.73 -8.78 -9.68
CA GLN A 184 6.53 -9.57 -10.00
C GLN A 184 5.69 -9.93 -8.78
N ARG A 185 6.27 -9.93 -7.58
CA ARG A 185 5.60 -10.40 -6.37
C ARG A 185 4.68 -9.32 -5.81
N THR A 186 3.53 -9.72 -5.28
CA THR A 186 2.66 -8.85 -4.48
C THR A 186 2.12 -9.69 -3.33
N ASP A 187 2.46 -9.30 -2.11
CA ASP A 187 1.90 -9.94 -0.92
C ASP A 187 0.65 -9.18 -0.49
N ILE A 188 0.76 -7.86 -0.33
CA ILE A 188 -0.35 -7.00 0.08
C ILE A 188 -0.68 -6.00 -1.03
N LEU A 189 -1.92 -6.03 -1.52
CA LEU A 189 -2.46 -4.95 -2.33
C LEU A 189 -3.13 -3.91 -1.42
N PHE A 190 -2.52 -2.73 -1.34
CA PHE A 190 -3.05 -1.58 -0.63
C PHE A 190 -3.83 -0.68 -1.60
N ALA A 191 -5.12 -0.47 -1.39
CA ALA A 191 -5.97 0.24 -2.34
C ALA A 191 -7.03 1.12 -1.67
N GLY A 192 -7.64 2.02 -2.45
CA GLY A 192 -8.86 2.72 -2.05
C GLY A 192 -10.12 1.91 -2.38
N PRO A 193 -11.28 2.24 -1.80
CA PRO A 193 -12.55 1.59 -2.13
C PRO A 193 -13.06 1.95 -3.54
N GLY A 194 -12.57 3.04 -4.13
CA GLY A 194 -12.93 3.50 -5.47
C GLY A 194 -12.89 5.01 -5.59
N TRP A 195 -13.23 5.53 -6.77
CA TRP A 195 -13.26 6.96 -7.06
C TRP A 195 -14.37 7.34 -8.05
N GLN A 196 -15.27 8.24 -7.65
CA GLN A 196 -16.51 8.59 -8.39
C GLN A 196 -17.29 7.34 -8.85
N SER A 197 -17.53 7.17 -10.15
CA SER A 197 -18.14 6.00 -10.80
C SER A 197 -17.20 4.79 -10.93
N HIS A 198 -15.93 4.91 -10.56
CA HIS A 198 -14.94 3.83 -10.58
C HIS A 198 -14.92 3.11 -9.24
N GLU A 199 -15.93 2.29 -9.00
CA GLU A 199 -15.97 1.43 -7.83
C GLU A 199 -14.94 0.29 -7.96
N ILE A 200 -13.94 0.29 -7.08
CA ILE A 200 -12.92 -0.77 -7.00
C ILE A 200 -13.44 -1.88 -6.07
N PHE A 201 -14.01 -1.51 -4.94
CA PHE A 201 -14.58 -2.41 -3.94
C PHE A 201 -16.06 -2.64 -4.19
N THR A 202 -16.43 -3.85 -4.63
CA THR A 202 -17.81 -4.23 -4.97
C THR A 202 -18.29 -5.39 -4.10
N ARG A 203 -19.59 -5.67 -4.04
CA ARG A 203 -20.09 -6.88 -3.35
C ARG A 203 -19.55 -8.21 -3.88
N ARG A 204 -19.05 -8.24 -5.12
CA ARG A 204 -18.56 -9.46 -5.77
C ARG A 204 -17.06 -9.68 -5.58
N GLY A 205 -16.32 -8.65 -5.20
CA GLY A 205 -14.86 -8.69 -5.14
C GLY A 205 -14.23 -7.31 -5.37
N LEU A 206 -12.91 -7.32 -5.53
CA LEU A 206 -12.12 -6.13 -5.84
C LEU A 206 -11.80 -6.08 -7.34
N ARG A 207 -12.00 -4.93 -7.99
CA ARG A 207 -11.45 -4.70 -9.34
C ARG A 207 -9.98 -4.39 -9.21
N VAL A 208 -9.14 -5.27 -9.72
CA VAL A 208 -7.69 -5.18 -9.57
C VAL A 208 -7.13 -4.35 -10.72
N GLU A 209 -6.66 -3.16 -10.41
CA GLU A 209 -5.95 -2.34 -11.38
C GLU A 209 -4.57 -2.93 -11.66
N THR A 210 -4.25 -3.03 -12.93
CA THR A 210 -3.00 -3.64 -13.41
C THR A 210 -2.22 -2.59 -14.21
N MET A 211 -0.94 -2.44 -13.91
CA MET A 211 -0.07 -1.47 -14.59
C MET A 211 -0.04 -1.74 -16.10
N GLY A 212 -0.22 -0.70 -16.90
CA GLY A 212 -0.17 -0.78 -18.36
C GLY A 212 -1.51 -1.02 -19.05
N LEU A 213 -2.60 -1.18 -18.30
CA LEU A 213 -3.95 -1.19 -18.86
C LEU A 213 -4.44 0.24 -19.04
N ALA A 214 -4.64 0.69 -20.27
CA ALA A 214 -5.04 2.08 -20.58
C ALA A 214 -6.41 2.50 -20.02
N GLU A 215 -7.26 1.56 -19.60
CA GLU A 215 -8.63 1.84 -19.18
C GLU A 215 -9.03 1.02 -17.94
N PHE A 216 -9.63 1.68 -16.95
CA PHE A 216 -10.18 1.02 -15.76
C PHE A 216 -11.24 -0.04 -16.09
N LYS A 217 -11.99 0.11 -17.18
CA LYS A 217 -12.99 -0.87 -17.64
C LYS A 217 -12.38 -2.25 -17.90
N LYS A 218 -11.05 -2.32 -18.11
CA LYS A 218 -10.29 -3.56 -18.33
C LYS A 218 -9.75 -4.15 -17.03
N ALA A 219 -9.98 -3.51 -15.87
CA ALA A 219 -9.61 -4.07 -14.58
C ALA A 219 -10.38 -5.38 -14.32
N GLU A 220 -9.63 -6.42 -14.02
CA GLU A 220 -10.18 -7.75 -13.75
C GLU A 220 -10.83 -7.78 -12.36
N LEU A 221 -11.93 -8.51 -12.22
CA LEU A 221 -12.55 -8.73 -10.92
C LEU A 221 -11.83 -9.88 -10.20
N CYS A 222 -11.16 -9.59 -9.09
CA CYS A 222 -10.72 -10.59 -8.12
C CYS A 222 -11.87 -10.86 -7.14
N PRO A 223 -12.51 -12.05 -7.20
CA PRO A 223 -13.59 -12.39 -6.29
C PRO A 223 -13.09 -12.63 -4.87
N TYR A 224 -13.94 -12.40 -3.87
CA TYR A 224 -13.58 -12.65 -2.47
C TYR A 224 -13.24 -14.11 -2.15
N TRP A 225 -13.68 -15.06 -2.97
CA TRP A 225 -13.35 -16.48 -2.86
C TRP A 225 -12.07 -16.86 -3.63
N GLY A 226 -11.32 -15.89 -4.13
CA GLY A 226 -10.09 -16.12 -4.90
C GLY A 226 -10.35 -16.30 -6.39
N GLY A 227 -9.25 -16.37 -7.16
CA GLY A 227 -9.28 -16.53 -8.62
C GLY A 227 -7.98 -16.06 -9.27
N PRO A 228 -7.82 -16.30 -10.58
CA PRO A 228 -6.58 -15.97 -11.31
C PRO A 228 -6.28 -14.46 -11.36
N ALA A 229 -7.31 -13.62 -11.25
CA ALA A 229 -7.16 -12.16 -11.18
C ALA A 229 -6.58 -11.67 -9.84
N CYS A 230 -6.63 -12.50 -8.79
CA CYS A 230 -6.15 -12.17 -7.45
C CYS A 230 -4.63 -12.39 -7.34
N ARG A 231 -3.85 -11.55 -8.04
CA ARG A 231 -2.37 -11.65 -8.08
C ARG A 231 -1.70 -11.04 -6.83
N PHE A 232 -2.28 -11.32 -5.66
CA PHE A 232 -1.82 -10.90 -4.33
C PHE A 232 -2.29 -11.90 -3.27
N THR A 233 -1.72 -11.83 -2.07
CA THR A 233 -2.10 -12.74 -0.96
C THR A 233 -2.98 -12.08 0.10
N ALA A 234 -3.06 -10.74 0.17
CA ALA A 234 -4.07 -9.98 0.94
C ALA A 234 -4.40 -8.61 0.34
N ILE A 235 -5.47 -8.02 0.89
CA ILE A 235 -5.91 -6.66 0.60
C ILE A 235 -5.98 -5.86 1.90
N VAL A 236 -5.47 -4.62 1.85
CA VAL A 236 -5.71 -3.60 2.87
C VAL A 236 -6.30 -2.37 2.20
N LEU A 237 -7.47 -1.92 2.66
CA LEU A 237 -8.12 -0.72 2.11
C LEU A 237 -7.89 0.52 2.98
N THR A 238 -7.67 1.69 2.38
CA THR A 238 -7.48 2.96 3.12
C THR A 238 -8.64 3.32 4.03
N ALA A 239 -9.86 3.05 3.59
CA ALA A 239 -11.06 3.12 4.39
C ALA A 239 -12.15 2.29 3.73
N LEU A 240 -13.09 1.81 4.54
CA LEU A 240 -14.42 1.40 4.07
C LEU A 240 -15.41 2.43 4.58
N PRO A 241 -15.63 3.54 3.85
CA PRO A 241 -16.70 4.45 4.20
C PRO A 241 -18.01 3.66 4.28
N GLU A 242 -18.92 4.06 5.16
CA GLU A 242 -20.28 3.52 5.19
C GLU A 242 -20.99 3.67 3.84
N THR A 243 -20.48 4.50 2.92
CA THR A 243 -21.02 4.72 1.58
C THR A 243 -20.60 3.65 0.56
N TYR A 244 -19.66 2.76 0.87
CA TYR A 244 -19.21 1.70 -0.03
C TYR A 244 -19.63 0.31 0.44
N PRO A 245 -19.83 -0.66 -0.47
CA PRO A 245 -19.94 -0.47 -1.93
C PRO A 245 -21.13 0.43 -2.31
N LEU A 246 -21.06 1.14 -3.43
CA LEU A 246 -22.05 2.13 -3.87
C LEU A 246 -23.45 1.51 -4.05
N ASP A 247 -23.51 0.24 -4.46
CA ASP A 247 -24.77 -0.48 -4.64
C ASP A 247 -25.36 -1.04 -3.33
N LYS A 248 -24.57 -1.08 -2.25
CA LYS A 248 -25.01 -1.49 -0.92
C LYS A 248 -24.11 -0.87 0.17
N PRO A 249 -24.28 0.44 0.46
CA PRO A 249 -23.50 1.14 1.47
C PRO A 249 -23.39 0.36 2.80
N GLY A 250 -22.17 0.25 3.33
CA GLY A 250 -21.88 -0.38 4.61
C GLY A 250 -21.77 -1.91 4.55
N TRP A 251 -22.02 -2.51 3.38
CA TRP A 251 -21.80 -3.94 3.19
C TRP A 251 -20.32 -4.30 3.28
N ARG A 252 -20.04 -5.46 3.89
CA ARG A 252 -18.69 -5.99 4.07
C ARG A 252 -18.69 -7.50 3.79
N PRO A 253 -17.62 -8.07 3.22
CA PRO A 253 -17.51 -9.51 3.08
C PRO A 253 -17.32 -10.15 4.46
N ASN A 254 -18.12 -11.17 4.80
CA ASN A 254 -17.97 -11.89 6.07
C ASN A 254 -16.85 -12.94 6.01
N ARG A 255 -16.49 -13.41 4.81
CA ARG A 255 -15.45 -14.41 4.56
C ARG A 255 -14.77 -14.11 3.23
N THR A 256 -13.47 -14.31 3.21
CA THR A 256 -12.60 -14.12 2.04
C THR A 256 -11.56 -15.23 2.01
N ALA A 257 -11.10 -15.61 0.81
CA ALA A 257 -10.04 -16.59 0.60
C ALA A 257 -8.65 -16.07 0.99
N PHE A 258 -8.53 -14.75 1.14
CA PHE A 258 -7.32 -14.03 1.53
C PHE A 258 -7.62 -13.10 2.71
N PRO A 259 -6.64 -12.76 3.56
CA PRO A 259 -6.81 -11.72 4.58
C PRO A 259 -7.29 -10.40 3.96
N PHE A 260 -8.32 -9.83 4.55
CA PHE A 260 -8.93 -8.58 4.12
C PHE A 260 -9.02 -7.62 5.31
N GLY A 261 -8.27 -6.53 5.24
CA GLY A 261 -8.18 -5.51 6.29
C GLY A 261 -8.50 -4.11 5.78
N VAL A 262 -8.66 -3.19 6.73
CA VAL A 262 -8.72 -1.75 6.48
C VAL A 262 -7.68 -1.05 7.34
N VAL A 263 -7.26 0.15 6.94
CA VAL A 263 -6.40 1.00 7.77
C VAL A 263 -7.08 1.25 9.12
N GLY A 264 -6.31 1.10 10.20
CA GLY A 264 -6.76 1.31 11.57
C GLY A 264 -7.03 2.79 11.88
N SER A 265 -7.90 3.05 12.85
CA SER A 265 -8.36 4.41 13.17
C SER A 265 -7.21 5.35 13.53
N ILE A 266 -6.25 4.90 14.35
CA ILE A 266 -5.10 5.73 14.75
C ILE A 266 -4.25 6.12 13.55
N THR A 267 -4.06 5.23 12.58
CA THR A 267 -3.34 5.54 11.32
C THR A 267 -4.11 6.55 10.49
N THR A 268 -5.44 6.41 10.39
CA THR A 268 -6.28 7.40 9.72
C THR A 268 -6.19 8.78 10.38
N ASP A 269 -6.24 8.79 11.69
CA ASP A 269 -6.20 9.98 12.54
C ASP A 269 -4.85 10.70 12.48
N VAL A 270 -3.75 9.96 12.46
CA VAL A 270 -2.38 10.47 12.29
C VAL A 270 -2.19 11.04 10.89
N ALA A 271 -2.63 10.31 9.85
CA ALA A 271 -2.51 10.78 8.47
C ALA A 271 -3.24 12.10 8.24
N ALA A 272 -4.38 12.34 8.90
CA ALA A 272 -5.12 13.59 8.81
C ALA A 272 -4.60 14.71 9.75
N GLY A 273 -3.65 14.41 10.64
CA GLY A 273 -3.07 15.37 11.57
C GLY A 273 -2.12 16.38 10.92
N PHE A 274 -1.59 16.08 9.72
CA PHE A 274 -0.63 16.97 9.05
C PHE A 274 -1.26 18.27 8.54
N ALA A 275 -0.51 19.36 8.60
CA ALA A 275 -0.97 20.73 8.35
C ALA A 275 -1.63 20.95 6.99
N GLY A 276 -1.16 20.26 5.94
CA GLY A 276 -1.72 20.36 4.59
C GLY A 276 -2.90 19.44 4.30
N PHE A 277 -3.37 18.67 5.29
CA PHE A 277 -4.61 17.91 5.19
C PHE A 277 -5.65 18.53 6.13
N HIS A 278 -6.85 18.82 5.62
CA HIS A 278 -7.91 19.43 6.46
C HIS A 278 -9.13 18.51 6.66
N THR A 279 -9.06 17.24 6.24
CA THR A 279 -10.13 16.25 6.46
C THR A 279 -9.57 14.83 6.55
N THR A 280 -10.12 14.02 7.46
CA THR A 280 -9.91 12.56 7.57
C THR A 280 -10.74 11.78 6.55
N LYS A 281 -11.87 12.36 6.10
CA LYS A 281 -12.81 11.70 5.21
C LYS A 281 -12.62 12.20 3.78
N PRO A 282 -12.74 11.31 2.77
CA PRO A 282 -12.96 11.75 1.39
C PRO A 282 -14.03 12.84 1.38
N PRO A 283 -13.84 13.96 0.68
CA PRO A 283 -14.91 14.91 0.45
C PRO A 283 -15.98 14.23 -0.40
N PHE A 284 -16.88 13.46 0.22
CA PHE A 284 -17.96 12.82 -0.49
C PHE A 284 -19.12 13.81 -0.64
N TYR A 285 -19.23 14.35 -1.86
CA TYR A 285 -20.46 14.54 -2.65
C TYR A 285 -21.69 15.22 -2.04
N LEU A 286 -21.55 16.13 -1.07
CA LEU A 286 -22.63 17.07 -0.75
C LEU A 286 -22.38 18.42 -1.44
N GLY A 287 -22.92 18.57 -2.66
CA GLY A 287 -23.41 19.87 -3.15
C GLY A 287 -22.38 20.98 -3.43
N GLY A 288 -21.17 20.67 -3.90
CA GLY A 288 -20.26 21.70 -4.42
C GLY A 288 -19.43 22.45 -3.37
N VAL A 289 -19.27 21.91 -2.17
CA VAL A 289 -18.39 22.50 -1.14
C VAL A 289 -16.93 22.13 -1.40
N ARG A 290 -16.04 23.12 -1.17
CA ARG A 290 -14.57 23.16 -1.32
C ARG A 290 -13.86 21.79 -1.35
N LYS A 291 -13.02 21.57 -2.37
CA LYS A 291 -12.05 20.45 -2.44
C LYS A 291 -11.04 20.61 -1.31
N VAL A 292 -11.23 19.86 -0.23
CA VAL A 292 -10.26 19.82 0.86
C VAL A 292 -9.18 18.81 0.49
N PRO A 293 -7.89 19.19 0.47
CA PRO A 293 -6.81 18.25 0.25
C PRO A 293 -6.84 17.13 1.31
N TRP A 294 -6.69 15.91 0.83
CA TRP A 294 -6.65 14.68 1.61
C TRP A 294 -5.47 13.81 1.17
N PRO A 295 -4.89 13.01 2.08
CA PRO A 295 -3.73 12.19 1.74
C PRO A 295 -4.04 11.18 0.64
N THR A 296 -3.07 10.93 -0.24
CA THR A 296 -3.18 9.86 -1.24
C THR A 296 -3.09 8.49 -0.60
N ASN A 297 -3.52 7.45 -1.32
CA ASN A 297 -3.27 6.06 -0.90
C ASN A 297 -1.77 5.76 -0.73
N GLY A 298 -0.90 6.45 -1.48
CA GLY A 298 0.55 6.36 -1.29
C GLY A 298 0.95 6.80 0.11
N PHE A 299 0.48 7.96 0.55
CA PHE A 299 0.77 8.48 1.89
C PHE A 299 0.17 7.59 2.98
N TYR A 300 -1.10 7.20 2.85
CA TYR A 300 -1.73 6.27 3.78
C TYR A 300 -0.95 4.96 3.92
N SER A 301 -0.46 4.41 2.81
CA SER A 301 0.33 3.17 2.86
C SER A 301 1.61 3.33 3.67
N LEU A 302 2.30 4.48 3.56
CA LEU A 302 3.48 4.76 4.38
C LEU A 302 3.14 4.78 5.86
N ILE A 303 2.14 5.57 6.27
CA ILE A 303 1.73 5.69 7.68
C ILE A 303 1.21 4.36 8.23
N THR A 304 0.64 3.50 7.37
CA THR A 304 0.16 2.16 7.74
C THR A 304 1.31 1.18 7.98
N PHE A 305 2.29 1.10 7.07
CA PHE A 305 3.30 0.03 7.10
C PHE A 305 4.60 0.40 7.81
N ALA A 306 4.98 1.68 7.84
CA ALA A 306 6.14 2.17 8.59
C ALA A 306 6.20 1.73 10.07
N PRO A 307 5.09 1.77 10.83
CA PRO A 307 5.12 1.41 12.24
C PRO A 307 5.16 -0.11 12.48
N ILE A 308 4.71 -0.92 11.51
CA ILE A 308 4.57 -2.38 11.71
C ILE A 308 5.68 -3.20 11.06
N CYS A 309 6.38 -2.69 10.05
CA CYS A 309 7.54 -3.33 9.42
C CYS A 309 8.82 -3.08 10.24
N THR A 310 9.63 -4.12 10.50
CA THR A 310 10.94 -3.97 11.16
C THR A 310 11.83 -3.04 10.34
N THR A 311 12.00 -3.27 9.04
CA THR A 311 12.54 -2.29 8.11
C THR A 311 11.56 -2.08 6.96
N LEU A 312 11.46 -0.85 6.48
CA LEU A 312 10.61 -0.47 5.36
C LEU A 312 11.44 0.28 4.33
N GLU A 313 11.49 -0.24 3.11
CA GLU A 313 12.11 0.44 1.98
C GLU A 313 11.05 0.89 0.97
N LEU A 314 11.13 2.17 0.58
CA LEU A 314 10.21 2.79 -0.38
C LEU A 314 10.77 2.75 -1.79
N PHE A 315 9.95 2.27 -2.73
CA PHE A 315 10.23 2.23 -4.16
C PHE A 315 9.12 2.96 -4.93
N GLY A 316 9.47 3.81 -5.90
CA GLY A 316 8.46 4.39 -6.79
C GLY A 316 7.53 5.42 -6.15
N PHE A 317 8.05 6.20 -5.19
CA PHE A 317 7.38 7.36 -4.59
C PHE A 317 8.14 8.63 -5.01
N GLY A 318 7.54 9.45 -5.88
CA GLY A 318 8.16 10.62 -6.48
C GLY A 318 7.54 10.97 -7.84
N GLY A 319 7.95 12.08 -8.44
CA GLY A 319 7.42 12.53 -9.73
C GLY A 319 5.96 13.02 -9.67
N ASN A 320 5.32 13.13 -10.83
CA ASN A 320 3.97 13.72 -10.99
C ASN A 320 2.98 12.79 -11.72
N GLY A 321 3.30 11.50 -11.85
CA GLY A 321 2.53 10.56 -12.66
C GLY A 321 2.86 9.12 -12.33
N THR A 322 2.31 8.21 -13.13
CA THR A 322 2.54 6.77 -13.03
C THR A 322 3.33 6.25 -14.22
N ALA A 323 3.98 5.11 -14.04
CA ALA A 323 4.82 4.44 -15.02
C ALA A 323 4.05 3.80 -16.18
N ASP A 324 2.72 3.87 -16.18
CA ASP A 324 1.86 3.47 -17.28
C ASP A 324 1.05 4.65 -17.85
N GLY A 325 1.33 5.88 -17.41
CA GLY A 325 0.71 7.10 -17.95
C GLY A 325 -0.67 7.42 -17.38
N HIS A 326 -1.11 6.73 -16.33
CA HIS A 326 -2.33 7.12 -15.63
C HIS A 326 -2.12 8.45 -14.91
N GLY A 327 -3.01 9.40 -15.23
CA GLY A 327 -3.09 10.67 -14.54
C GLY A 327 -3.68 10.49 -13.14
N PHE A 328 -3.19 11.32 -12.22
CA PHE A 328 -3.84 11.52 -10.92
C PHE A 328 -4.85 12.66 -11.04
N ASP A 329 -5.95 12.58 -10.31
CA ASP A 329 -6.78 13.77 -10.09
C ASP A 329 -6.06 14.70 -9.11
N MET A 330 -5.18 15.53 -9.67
CA MET A 330 -4.42 16.56 -8.96
C MET A 330 -5.33 17.62 -8.32
N SER A 331 -6.62 17.65 -8.66
CA SER A 331 -7.55 18.58 -8.03
C SER A 331 -8.04 18.11 -6.66
N LEU A 332 -7.87 16.82 -6.33
CA LEU A 332 -8.25 16.24 -5.06
C LEU A 332 -7.06 16.03 -4.13
N HIS A 333 -5.89 15.72 -4.68
CA HIS A 333 -4.70 15.42 -3.91
C HIS A 333 -3.58 16.43 -4.19
N ASN A 334 -2.90 16.88 -3.14
CA ASN A 334 -1.65 17.61 -3.28
C ASN A 334 -0.48 16.62 -3.29
N LEU A 335 -0.27 15.95 -4.43
CA LEU A 335 0.77 14.91 -4.57
C LEU A 335 2.17 15.43 -4.21
N SER A 336 2.46 16.69 -4.53
CA SER A 336 3.73 17.33 -4.17
C SER A 336 3.90 17.43 -2.64
N TYR A 337 2.81 17.74 -1.93
CA TYR A 337 2.83 17.80 -0.46
C TYR A 337 2.92 16.42 0.18
N ASP A 338 2.24 15.41 -0.37
CA ASP A 338 2.40 14.02 0.05
C ASP A 338 3.87 13.58 -0.07
N HIS A 339 4.51 13.82 -1.22
CA HIS A 339 5.92 13.49 -1.42
C HIS A 339 6.84 14.27 -0.48
N TYR A 340 6.58 15.57 -0.27
CA TYR A 340 7.31 16.38 0.71
C TYR A 340 7.25 15.77 2.12
N LEU A 341 6.07 15.39 2.61
CA LEU A 341 5.92 14.77 3.91
C LEU A 341 6.59 13.39 3.98
N MET A 342 6.47 12.58 2.93
CA MET A 342 7.18 11.30 2.86
C MET A 342 8.69 11.48 2.93
N ASP A 343 9.25 12.49 2.26
CA ASP A 343 10.69 12.77 2.28
C ASP A 343 11.16 13.14 3.69
N ARG A 344 10.40 14.00 4.38
CA ARG A 344 10.69 14.36 5.78
C ARG A 344 10.53 13.18 6.72
N ILE A 345 9.49 12.36 6.53
CA ILE A 345 9.30 11.14 7.32
C ILE A 345 10.51 10.23 7.12
N VAL A 346 10.84 9.84 5.89
CA VAL A 346 11.95 8.92 5.60
C VAL A 346 13.28 9.50 6.08
N GLY A 347 13.51 10.80 5.88
CA GLY A 347 14.72 11.49 6.33
C GLY A 347 14.82 11.70 7.85
N GLY A 348 13.75 11.41 8.61
CA GLY A 348 13.71 11.70 10.05
C GLY A 348 13.73 13.20 10.38
N GLN A 349 13.19 14.02 9.48
CA GLN A 349 13.24 15.48 9.48
C GLN A 349 11.90 16.15 9.80
N LEU A 350 10.88 15.41 10.25
CA LEU A 350 9.60 16.01 10.64
C LEU A 350 9.80 17.09 11.72
N VAL A 351 9.08 18.21 11.57
CA VAL A 351 9.06 19.32 12.54
C VAL A 351 7.64 19.60 13.01
N ASP A 352 7.49 20.29 14.15
CA ASP A 352 6.16 20.58 14.72
C ASP A 352 5.21 21.31 13.76
N SER A 353 5.73 22.18 12.87
CA SER A 353 4.90 22.87 11.88
C SER A 353 4.23 21.93 10.88
N ASP A 354 4.81 20.75 10.63
CA ASP A 354 4.22 19.73 9.76
C ASP A 354 2.90 19.16 10.34
N TRP A 355 2.66 19.31 11.65
CA TRP A 355 1.56 18.73 12.43
C TRP A 355 0.43 19.71 12.76
N SER A 356 0.49 20.94 12.25
CA SER A 356 -0.45 22.02 12.61
C SER A 356 -1.84 21.91 11.95
N GLY A 357 -2.31 20.70 11.62
CA GLY A 357 -3.61 20.48 10.99
C GLY A 357 -4.76 21.04 11.85
N ALA A 358 -5.69 21.77 11.24
CA ALA A 358 -6.78 22.46 11.95
C ALA A 358 -7.82 21.50 12.58
N ALA A 359 -7.72 20.20 12.35
CA ALA A 359 -8.86 19.30 12.50
C ALA A 359 -9.21 18.94 13.96
N LEU A 360 -8.28 18.74 14.91
CA LEU A 360 -8.66 18.13 16.21
C LEU A 360 -7.71 18.53 17.35
N LYS A 361 -8.11 19.50 18.21
CA LYS A 361 -7.21 20.08 19.24
C LYS A 361 -6.99 19.21 20.48
N GLU A 362 -7.95 18.39 20.91
CA GLU A 362 -7.83 17.66 22.20
C GLU A 362 -7.09 16.31 22.09
N ASP A 363 -7.09 15.68 20.92
CA ASP A 363 -6.44 14.36 20.70
C ASP A 363 -5.15 14.47 19.85
N GLN A 364 -4.73 15.69 19.53
CA GLN A 364 -3.55 15.93 18.69
C GLN A 364 -2.25 15.48 19.35
N GLU A 365 -2.15 15.64 20.67
CA GLU A 365 -0.93 15.27 21.40
C GLU A 365 -0.71 13.77 21.40
N ALA A 366 -1.74 12.97 21.67
CA ALA A 366 -1.63 11.52 21.68
C ALA A 366 -1.27 10.96 20.29
N ARG A 367 -1.88 11.50 19.23
CA ARG A 367 -1.56 11.14 17.83
C ARG A 367 -0.14 11.52 17.46
N ARG A 368 0.30 12.72 17.85
CA ARG A 368 1.67 13.18 17.64
C ARG A 368 2.66 12.28 18.36
N GLN A 369 2.40 11.93 19.62
CA GLN A 369 3.22 11.01 20.40
C GLN A 369 3.28 9.63 19.76
N TRP A 370 2.15 9.10 19.28
CA TRP A 370 2.10 7.83 18.56
C TRP A 370 2.96 7.87 17.29
N MET A 371 2.84 8.91 16.47
CA MET A 371 3.69 9.06 15.29
C MET A 371 5.17 9.18 15.67
N GLU A 372 5.48 10.00 16.67
CA GLU A 372 6.84 10.23 17.11
C GLU A 372 7.49 8.91 17.54
N GLN A 373 6.78 8.13 18.35
CA GLN A 373 7.20 6.83 18.86
C GLN A 373 7.33 5.77 17.76
N HIS A 374 6.35 5.68 16.86
CA HIS A 374 6.22 4.56 15.93
C HIS A 374 6.63 4.86 14.51
N ILE A 375 6.97 6.09 14.14
CA ILE A 375 7.43 6.43 12.79
C ILE A 375 8.65 7.35 12.85
N ALA A 376 8.57 8.52 13.48
CA ALA A 376 9.66 9.50 13.39
C ALA A 376 10.97 8.99 14.02
N GLN A 377 10.90 8.37 15.21
CA GLN A 377 12.06 7.73 15.85
C GLN A 377 12.63 6.59 15.00
N ARG A 378 11.77 5.81 14.31
CA ARG A 378 12.20 4.71 13.44
C ARG A 378 12.98 5.25 12.23
N SER A 379 12.48 6.31 11.61
CA SER A 379 13.17 6.96 10.50
C SER A 379 14.55 7.49 10.91
N ARG A 380 14.66 8.17 12.06
CA ARG A 380 15.95 8.66 12.57
C ARG A 380 16.96 7.55 12.89
N ARG A 381 16.48 6.31 13.08
CA ARG A 381 17.31 5.11 13.28
C ARG A 381 17.65 4.38 11.97
N GLY A 382 17.18 4.87 10.82
CA GLY A 382 17.38 4.24 9.51
C GLY A 382 16.49 3.01 9.27
N CYS A 383 15.41 2.85 10.05
CA CYS A 383 14.47 1.73 9.88
C CYS A 383 13.52 1.92 8.68
N ILE A 384 13.40 3.16 8.20
CA ILE A 384 12.56 3.52 7.07
C ILE A 384 13.48 4.22 6.07
N THR A 385 13.64 3.64 4.90
CA THR A 385 14.55 4.12 3.86
C THR A 385 13.79 4.29 2.55
N ARG A 386 14.42 4.99 1.60
CA ARG A 386 13.93 5.05 0.23
C ARG A 386 15.07 4.72 -0.70
N ALA A 387 14.83 3.80 -1.63
CA ALA A 387 15.87 3.33 -2.52
C ALA A 387 16.45 4.48 -3.38
N HIS A 388 15.64 5.47 -3.78
CA HIS A 388 15.90 6.35 -4.94
C HIS A 388 15.70 7.85 -4.71
N SER A 389 15.93 8.38 -3.51
CA SER A 389 15.96 9.85 -3.34
C SER A 389 17.40 10.36 -3.36
N PRO A 390 17.78 11.29 -4.27
CA PRO A 390 18.86 12.22 -3.92
C PRO A 390 18.50 12.82 -2.56
N ALA A 391 19.49 12.97 -1.68
CA ALA A 391 19.27 13.46 -0.31
C ALA A 391 18.30 14.65 -0.33
N PRO A 392 17.23 14.65 0.48
CA PRO A 392 16.26 15.73 0.46
C PRO A 392 17.00 17.05 0.67
N ALA A 393 16.67 18.07 -0.13
CA ALA A 393 17.18 19.41 0.08
C ALA A 393 16.73 19.85 1.48
N THR A 394 17.68 19.95 2.41
CA THR A 394 17.43 20.11 3.85
C THR A 394 16.66 21.38 4.20
N ASP A 395 16.57 22.33 3.27
CA ASP A 395 16.00 23.66 3.48
C ASP A 395 14.92 24.04 2.47
N ALA A 396 14.32 23.07 1.76
CA ALA A 396 13.23 23.38 0.86
C ALA A 396 12.03 23.94 1.67
N PRO A 397 11.63 25.21 1.45
CA PRO A 397 10.45 25.75 2.13
C PRO A 397 9.24 24.88 1.80
N LEU A 398 8.29 24.79 2.75
CA LEU A 398 6.99 24.15 2.54
C LEU A 398 6.50 24.53 1.14
N PRO A 399 6.23 23.56 0.25
CA PRO A 399 5.74 23.90 -1.08
C PRO A 399 4.52 24.78 -0.88
N ALA A 400 4.56 25.99 -1.45
CA ALA A 400 3.53 26.99 -1.24
C ALA A 400 2.20 26.30 -1.45
N GLN A 401 1.43 26.12 -0.36
CA GLN A 401 0.08 25.61 -0.48
C GLN A 401 -0.61 26.65 -1.32
N THR A 402 -0.90 26.33 -2.58
CA THR A 402 -1.63 27.22 -3.46
C THR A 402 -2.92 27.51 -2.73
N ALA A 403 -3.02 28.70 -2.14
CA ALA A 403 -4.16 29.09 -1.32
C ALA A 403 -5.39 28.80 -2.17
N ALA A 404 -6.17 27.79 -1.77
CA ALA A 404 -7.23 27.25 -2.59
C ALA A 404 -8.23 28.39 -2.88
N GLY A 405 -8.09 28.98 -4.07
CA GLY A 405 -8.84 30.10 -4.62
C GLY A 405 -9.24 31.14 -3.57
N GLY A 406 -8.45 32.21 -3.42
CA GLY A 406 -9.02 33.46 -2.93
C GLY A 406 -10.24 33.79 -3.79
N LEU A 407 -11.42 33.84 -3.15
CA LEU A 407 -12.67 34.23 -3.79
C LEU A 407 -12.47 35.63 -4.38
N GLY A 408 -12.16 35.70 -5.68
CA GLY A 408 -12.36 36.92 -6.44
C GLY A 408 -13.86 37.28 -6.34
N PRO A 409 -14.21 38.55 -6.10
CA PRO A 409 -15.60 38.96 -6.01
C PRO A 409 -16.32 38.53 -7.29
N SER A 410 -17.45 37.82 -7.11
CA SER A 410 -18.33 37.46 -8.21
C SER A 410 -18.71 38.74 -8.95
N VAL A 411 -18.17 38.93 -10.15
CA VAL A 411 -18.64 39.97 -11.06
C VAL A 411 -20.06 39.60 -11.43
N GLY A 412 -21.02 40.29 -10.81
CA GLY A 412 -22.42 40.17 -11.15
C GLY A 412 -22.59 40.48 -12.64
N LYS A 413 -23.12 39.52 -13.39
CA LYS A 413 -23.72 39.79 -14.69
C LYS A 413 -24.91 40.72 -14.43
N ALA A 414 -24.72 42.00 -14.73
CA ALA A 414 -25.82 42.92 -14.95
C ALA A 414 -26.60 42.43 -16.18
N GLY A 415 -27.77 41.87 -15.95
CA GLY A 415 -28.84 41.88 -16.92
C GLY A 415 -29.44 43.28 -16.97
N GLY A 416 -29.60 43.82 -18.17
CA GLY A 416 -30.21 45.12 -18.37
C GLY A 416 -30.47 45.38 -19.85
N SER A 417 -31.71 45.04 -20.25
CA SER A 417 -32.55 45.59 -21.34
C SER A 417 -32.00 45.65 -22.76
#